data_AF-A0A9D4E5B8-F1
#
_entry.id   AF-A0A9D4E5B8-F1
#
_cell.length_a   1.000
_cell.length_b   1.000
_cell.length_c   1.000
_cell.angle_alpha   90.00
_cell.angle_beta   90.00
_cell.angle_gamma   90.00
#
_symmetry.space_group_name_H-M   'P 1'
#
loop_
_entity.id
_entity.type
_entity.pdbx_description
1 polymer ?
#
loop_
_entity_poly.entity_id
_entity_poly.type
_entity_poly.pdbx_seq_one_letter_code
_entity_poly.pdbx_strand_id
1 'polypeptide(L)'
;MCNTDELKGYLTTLQQLIERAYYNNNNQRVYMITHSMGSPVTLYLLNRMTQAWKDKFIMGFISLAGVWGGALKPIRLMITGRVDVSET
;
A
#
# COMPACT_ATOMS: atom_id res chain seq x y z
N MET A 1 16.48 -10.06 -13.26
CA MET A 1 16.66 -9.10 -12.14
C MET A 1 15.62 -8.02 -12.32
N CYS A 2 14.65 -7.91 -11.41
CA CYS A 2 13.51 -6.99 -11.55
C CYS A 2 13.98 -5.54 -11.44
N ASN A 3 13.63 -4.71 -12.42
CA ASN A 3 14.01 -3.31 -12.47
C ASN A 3 13.34 -2.53 -11.33
N THR A 4 14.09 -1.65 -10.65
CA THR A 4 13.60 -0.86 -9.51
C THR A 4 12.56 0.20 -9.87
N ASP A 5 12.26 0.38 -11.15
CA ASP A 5 11.37 1.43 -11.66
C ASP A 5 9.88 1.06 -11.68
N GLU A 6 9.52 -0.23 -11.65
CA GLU A 6 8.14 -0.70 -11.86
C GLU A 6 7.12 -0.08 -10.88
N LEU A 7 7.52 0.09 -9.61
CA LEU A 7 6.62 0.62 -8.56
C LEU A 7 6.83 2.12 -8.29
N LYS A 8 7.93 2.70 -8.81
CA LYS A 8 8.36 4.07 -8.48
C LYS A 8 7.34 5.12 -8.93
N GLY A 9 6.79 4.97 -10.13
CA GLY A 9 5.77 5.87 -10.68
C GLY A 9 4.47 5.82 -9.86
N TYR A 10 4.03 4.63 -9.49
CA TYR A 10 2.85 4.43 -8.64
C TYR A 10 3.03 5.08 -7.26
N LEU A 11 4.17 4.86 -6.60
CA LEU A 11 4.44 5.42 -5.26
C LEU A 11 4.52 6.94 -5.29
N THR A 12 5.11 7.51 -6.35
CA THR A 12 5.17 8.97 -6.55
C THR A 12 3.76 9.54 -6.71
N THR A 13 2.92 8.89 -7.51
CA THR A 13 1.53 9.30 -7.70
C THR A 13 0.72 9.19 -6.41
N LEU A 14 0.94 8.12 -5.63
CA LEU A 14 0.30 7.91 -4.33
C LEU A 14 0.72 8.98 -3.32
N GLN A 15 2.00 9.35 -3.27
CA GLN A 15 2.47 10.46 -2.43
C GLN A 15 1.78 11.78 -2.83
N GLN A 16 1.77 12.11 -4.13
CA GLN A 16 1.13 13.33 -4.62
C GLN A 16 -0.38 13.34 -4.32
N LEU A 17 -1.04 12.19 -4.37
CA LEU A 17 -2.44 12.05 -4.00
C LEU A 17 -2.67 12.38 -2.53
N ILE A 18 -1.81 11.89 -1.62
CA ILE A 18 -1.88 12.19 -0.18
C ILE A 18 -1.71 13.69 0.06
N GLU A 19 -0.71 14.31 -0.57
CA GLU A 19 -0.44 15.74 -0.42
C GLU A 19 -1.60 16.58 -0.97
N ARG A 20 -2.14 16.23 -2.14
CA ARG A 20 -3.33 16.90 -2.71
C ARG A 20 -4.55 16.75 -1.82
N ALA A 21 -4.81 15.55 -1.29
CA ALA A 21 -5.94 15.31 -0.40
C ALA A 21 -5.85 16.16 0.88
N TYR A 22 -4.64 16.31 1.44
CA TYR A 22 -4.39 17.19 2.59
C TYR A 22 -4.73 18.65 2.29
N TYR A 23 -4.20 19.21 1.19
CA TYR A 23 -4.44 20.61 0.84
C TYR A 23 -5.90 20.87 0.45
N ASN A 24 -6.54 19.91 -0.23
CA ASN A 24 -7.95 20.01 -0.61
C ASN A 24 -8.89 19.90 0.61
N ASN A 25 -8.43 19.27 1.70
CA ASN A 25 -9.20 19.11 2.94
C ASN A 25 -8.76 20.11 4.02
N ASN A 26 -8.52 21.37 3.65
CA ASN A 26 -8.15 22.45 4.57
C ASN A 26 -6.97 22.12 5.49
N ASN A 27 -5.93 21.47 4.94
CA ASN A 27 -4.73 21.07 5.65
C ASN A 27 -5.01 20.09 6.80
N GLN A 28 -6.02 19.24 6.66
CA GLN A 28 -6.28 18.15 7.59
C GLN A 28 -5.54 16.88 7.18
N ARG A 29 -4.96 16.20 8.18
CA ARG A 29 -4.27 14.92 8.02
C ARG A 29 -5.21 13.85 7.47
N VAL A 30 -4.66 12.96 6.64
CA VAL A 30 -5.38 11.94 5.89
C VAL A 30 -5.33 10.59 6.61
N TYR A 31 -6.44 9.86 6.61
CA TYR A 31 -6.46 8.44 6.99
C TYR A 31 -6.22 7.56 5.77
N MET A 32 -5.30 6.61 5.88
CA MET A 32 -5.06 5.63 4.83
C MET A 32 -5.76 4.31 5.17
N ILE A 33 -6.66 3.87 4.30
CA ILE A 33 -7.32 2.57 4.38
C ILE A 33 -6.77 1.70 3.26
N THR A 34 -6.27 0.52 3.61
CA THR A 34 -5.67 -0.41 2.65
C THR A 34 -6.25 -1.81 2.81
N HIS A 35 -6.19 -2.59 1.74
CA HIS A 35 -6.69 -3.95 1.72
C HIS A 35 -5.65 -4.93 1.14
N SER A 36 -5.48 -6.09 1.77
CA SER A 36 -4.65 -7.20 1.28
C SER A 36 -3.22 -6.77 0.89
N MET A 37 -2.80 -6.95 -0.36
CA MET A 37 -1.47 -6.56 -0.88
C MET A 37 -1.25 -5.03 -0.87
N GLY A 38 -2.32 -4.23 -0.86
CA GLY A 38 -2.21 -2.77 -0.74
C GLY A 38 -1.58 -2.35 0.58
N SER A 39 -1.78 -3.11 1.66
CA SER A 39 -1.25 -2.80 2.98
C SER A 39 0.29 -2.83 3.04
N PRO A 40 0.99 -3.91 2.63
CA PRO A 40 2.45 -3.90 2.57
C PRO A 40 3.01 -2.90 1.54
N VAL A 41 2.32 -2.63 0.43
CA VAL A 41 2.74 -1.62 -0.55
C VAL A 41 2.68 -0.21 0.04
N THR A 42 1.61 0.12 0.75
CA THR A 42 1.49 1.40 1.45
C THR A 42 2.47 1.52 2.62
N LEU A 43 2.71 0.44 3.36
CA LEU A 43 3.75 0.42 4.39
C LEU A 43 5.14 0.67 3.79
N TYR A 44 5.42 0.13 2.61
CA TYR A 44 6.66 0.38 1.87
C TYR A 44 6.85 1.85 1.50
N LEU A 45 5.77 2.55 1.10
CA LEU A 45 5.80 4.00 0.92
C LEU A 45 6.14 4.72 2.23
N LEU A 46 5.41 4.41 3.30
CA LEU A 46 5.53 5.10 4.59
C LEU A 46 6.92 4.93 5.22
N ASN A 47 7.56 3.78 5.04
CA ASN A 47 8.92 3.54 5.53
C ASN A 47 9.99 4.35 4.79
N ARG A 48 9.69 4.88 3.60
CA ARG A 48 10.61 5.72 2.81
C ARG A 48 10.38 7.22 3.00
N MET A 49 9.31 7.60 3.68
CA MET A 49 9.02 9.00 4.02
C MET A 49 9.69 9.40 5.33
N THR A 50 10.07 10.67 5.44
CA THR A 50 10.58 11.22 6.70
C THR A 50 9.48 11.24 7.76
N GLN A 51 9.87 11.18 9.04
CA GLN A 51 8.90 11.25 10.13
C GLN A 51 8.09 12.55 10.10
N ALA A 52 8.76 13.69 9.84
CA ALA A 52 8.11 14.99 9.69
C ALA A 52 7.05 15.02 8.58
N TRP A 53 7.28 14.31 7.47
CA TRP A 53 6.28 14.18 6.41
C TRP A 53 5.05 13.39 6.89
N LYS A 54 5.26 12.27 7.59
CA LYS A 54 4.16 11.45 8.13
C LYS A 54 3.35 12.23 9.17
N ASP A 55 4.01 12.93 10.08
CA ASP A 55 3.34 13.72 11.13
C ASP A 55 2.51 14.87 10.53
N LYS A 56 2.95 15.42 9.39
CA LYS A 56 2.23 16.47 8.67
C LYS A 56 1.02 15.94 7.90
N PHE A 57 1.14 14.81 7.20
CA PHE A 57 0.14 14.39 6.22
C PHE A 57 -0.75 13.23 6.67
N ILE A 58 -0.31 12.36 7.59
CA ILE A 58 -0.98 11.11 7.94
C ILE A 58 -1.57 11.19 9.34
N MET A 59 -2.87 10.96 9.45
CA MET A 59 -3.57 10.88 10.74
C MET A 59 -3.52 9.46 11.30
N GLY A 60 -3.64 8.47 10.43
CA GLY A 60 -3.69 7.06 10.82
C GLY A 60 -3.67 6.14 9.62
N PHE A 61 -3.37 4.88 9.88
CA PHE A 61 -3.27 3.82 8.88
C PHE A 61 -4.08 2.60 9.33
N ILE A 62 -5.09 2.26 8.53
CA ILE A 62 -6.02 1.15 8.77
C ILE A 62 -5.76 0.09 7.69
N SER A 63 -5.43 -1.12 8.11
CA SER A 63 -5.15 -2.26 7.24
C SER A 63 -6.23 -3.32 7.35
N LEU A 64 -6.89 -3.63 6.24
CA LEU A 64 -7.91 -4.65 6.12
C LEU A 64 -7.30 -5.90 5.48
N ALA A 65 -7.16 -6.98 6.26
CA ALA A 65 -6.61 -8.26 5.78
C ALA A 65 -5.22 -8.15 5.12
N GLY A 66 -4.34 -7.27 5.63
CA GLY A 66 -2.99 -7.07 5.10
C GLY A 66 -2.12 -8.33 5.11
N VAL A 67 -1.47 -8.63 3.98
CA VAL A 67 -0.63 -9.84 3.80
C VAL A 67 0.82 -9.61 4.26
N TRP A 68 1.02 -9.26 5.53
CA TRP A 68 2.33 -8.81 6.06
C TRP A 68 3.47 -9.83 5.93
N GLY A 69 3.19 -11.10 6.20
CA GLY A 69 4.15 -12.20 6.08
C GLY A 69 4.02 -13.00 4.78
N GLY A 70 3.25 -12.49 3.81
CA GLY A 70 2.85 -13.23 2.63
C GLY A 70 1.62 -14.12 2.85
N ALA A 71 1.31 -14.98 1.87
CA ALA A 71 0.18 -15.89 1.90
C ALA A 71 0.56 -17.25 1.30
N LEU A 72 -0.02 -18.34 1.82
CA LEU A 72 0.22 -19.70 1.33
C LEU A 72 -0.46 -20.00 -0.02
N LYS A 73 -1.58 -19.33 -0.32
CA LYS A 73 -2.32 -19.49 -1.58
C LYS A 73 -1.43 -19.24 -2.83
N PRO A 74 -0.63 -18.16 -2.89
CA PRO A 74 0.38 -17.97 -3.94
C PRO A 74 1.35 -19.13 -4.12
N ILE A 75 1.80 -19.79 -3.04
CA ILE A 75 2.74 -20.92 -3.14
C ILE A 75 2.07 -22.11 -3.84
N ARG A 76 0.83 -22.44 -3.44
CA ARG A 76 0.05 -23.49 -4.10
C ARG A 76 -0.21 -23.15 -5.57
N LEU A 77 -0.53 -21.90 -5.88
CA LEU A 77 -0.70 -21.44 -7.26
C LEU A 77 0.58 -21.67 -8.07
N MET A 78 1.74 -21.28 -7.56
CA MET A 78 3.01 -21.45 -8.29
C MET A 78 3.36 -22.91 -8.54
N ILE A 79 3.01 -23.82 -7.61
CA ILE A 79 3.27 -25.26 -7.75
C ILE A 79 2.26 -25.93 -8.69
N THR A 80 0.98 -25.57 -8.59
CA THR A 80 -0.11 -26.32 -9.25
C THR A 80 -0.62 -25.67 -10.54
N GLY A 81 -0.30 -24.40 -10.78
CA GLY A 81 -0.86 -23.59 -11.86
C GLY A 81 -2.36 -23.28 -11.70
N ARG A 82 -3.00 -23.67 -10.59
CA ARG A 82 -4.43 -23.46 -10.35
C ARG A 82 -4.67 -22.29 -9.41
N VAL A 83 -5.45 -21.32 -9.90
CA VAL A 83 -6.05 -20.29 -9.06
C VAL A 83 -7.26 -20.92 -8.38
N ASP A 84 -7.28 -20.94 -7.05
CA ASP A 84 -8.49 -21.30 -6.32
C ASP A 84 -9.52 -20.18 -6.50
N VAL A 85 -10.43 -20.37 -7.44
CA VAL A 85 -11.73 -19.70 -7.42
C VAL A 85 -12.52 -20.35 -6.30
N SER A 86 -12.70 -19.65 -5.19
CA SER A 86 -13.75 -20.04 -4.23
C SER A 86 -15.08 -19.95 -4.97
N GLU A 87 -15.64 -21.10 -5.32
CA GLU A 87 -17.05 -21.23 -5.70
C GLU A 87 -17.89 -20.66 -4.55
N THR A 88 -18.71 -19.66 -4.89
CA THR A 88 -19.91 -19.31 -4.12
C THR A 88 -21.04 -20.24 -4.53
#